data_AF-A0AAW1L3P0-F1
#
_entry.id   AF-A0AAW1L3P0-F1
#
_cell.length_a   1.000
_cell.length_b   1.000
_cell.length_c   1.000
_cell.angle_alpha   90.00
_cell.angle_beta   90.00
_cell.angle_gamma   90.00
#
_symmetry.space_group_name_H-M   'P 1'
#
loop_
_entity.id
_entity.type
_entity.pdbx_description
1 polymer ?
#
loop_
_entity_poly.entity_id
_entity_poly.type
_entity_poly.pdbx_seq_one_letter_code
_entity_poly.pdbx_strand_id
1 'polypeptide(L)'
;MDESKDKHFGKVVLFYPHTNPEAIVVSGIKCYKHYSLKRAYLGETFFWGLLPQAGDQLSFQFRKPLTLRRYFFRSGNGEHPSDKFYNTTIEALLVNGSQYSNSLNITADGFVVIGKFDNSGIAAANVDENLGRVVTLRLHVHSDSDNWAILSEIHIQGDFTR
;
A
#
# COMPACT_ATOMS: atom_id res chain seq x y z
N MET A 1 32.99 -14.80 35.10
CA MET A 1 32.79 -13.76 34.08
C MET A 1 33.57 -14.21 32.87
N ASP A 2 32.87 -14.62 31.82
CA ASP A 2 33.43 -14.60 30.49
C ASP A 2 32.29 -14.23 29.53
N GLU A 3 32.54 -13.17 28.78
CA GLU A 3 31.62 -12.45 27.93
C GLU A 3 31.94 -12.87 26.49
N SER A 4 31.35 -13.99 26.06
CA SER A 4 31.43 -14.38 24.66
C SER A 4 30.44 -13.54 23.86
N LYS A 5 31.00 -12.54 23.18
CA LYS A 5 30.34 -11.66 22.21
C LYS A 5 29.62 -12.49 21.14
N ASP A 6 28.29 -12.51 21.23
CA ASP A 6 27.41 -12.91 20.13
C ASP A 6 27.60 -11.95 18.94
N LYS A 7 28.48 -12.34 18.02
CA LYS A 7 28.76 -11.64 16.76
C LYS A 7 27.77 -12.01 15.65
N HIS A 8 26.48 -11.89 15.95
CA HIS A 8 25.43 -11.75 14.94
C HIS A 8 24.60 -10.50 15.27
N PHE A 9 25.23 -9.32 15.18
CA PHE A 9 24.50 -8.06 15.26
C PHE A 9 23.48 -8.01 14.13
N GLY A 10 22.21 -7.90 14.52
CA GLY A 10 21.03 -8.17 13.72
C GLY A 10 20.93 -7.34 12.45
N LYS A 11 20.79 -8.05 11.32
CA LYS A 11 20.42 -7.44 10.05
C LYS A 11 19.00 -6.87 10.19
N VAL A 12 18.85 -5.54 10.11
CA VAL A 12 17.54 -4.88 10.18
C VAL A 12 16.70 -5.34 8.99
N VAL A 13 15.48 -5.81 9.26
CA VAL A 13 14.54 -6.22 8.20
C VAL A 13 13.94 -4.96 7.58
N LEU A 14 14.19 -4.76 6.28
CA LEU A 14 13.77 -3.55 5.56
C LEU A 14 12.38 -3.68 4.90
N PHE A 15 11.93 -4.92 4.63
CA PHE A 15 10.63 -5.19 4.02
C PHE A 15 10.16 -6.62 4.28
N TYR A 16 8.85 -6.85 4.10
CA TYR A 16 8.20 -8.14 4.26
C TYR A 16 7.53 -8.55 2.94
N PRO A 17 8.02 -9.60 2.25
CA PRO A 17 7.49 -10.03 0.96
C PRO A 17 6.19 -10.82 1.13
N HIS A 18 5.26 -10.64 0.19
CA HIS A 18 4.00 -11.37 0.12
C HIS A 18 3.68 -11.72 -1.34
N THR A 19 2.85 -12.75 -1.54
CA THR A 19 2.29 -13.06 -2.86
C THR A 19 0.97 -12.31 -3.02
N ASN A 20 1.01 -11.22 -3.78
CA ASN A 20 -0.16 -10.40 -4.07
C ASN A 20 -0.89 -10.88 -5.35
N PRO A 21 -2.17 -10.51 -5.55
CA PRO A 21 -2.89 -10.78 -6.79
C PRO A 21 -2.22 -10.20 -8.03
N GLU A 22 -2.46 -10.80 -9.19
CA GLU A 22 -1.91 -10.22 -10.42
C GLU A 22 -2.55 -8.85 -10.70
N ALA A 23 -1.70 -7.83 -10.78
CA ALA A 23 -2.11 -6.46 -11.04
C ALA A 23 -1.15 -5.73 -11.99
N ILE A 24 -1.70 -4.76 -12.71
CA ILE A 24 -0.92 -3.69 -13.33
C ILE A 24 -0.63 -2.68 -12.22
N VAL A 25 0.65 -2.46 -11.94
CA VAL A 25 1.12 -1.63 -10.83
C VAL A 25 1.71 -0.34 -11.39
N VAL A 26 1.14 0.80 -11.02
CA VAL A 26 1.55 2.13 -11.48
C VAL A 26 1.76 3.05 -10.28
N SER A 27 2.79 3.90 -10.35
CA SER A 27 3.06 4.90 -9.32
C SER A 27 3.23 6.26 -9.99
N GLY A 28 2.55 7.27 -9.47
CA GLY A 28 2.79 8.68 -9.79
C GLY A 28 4.07 9.21 -9.13
N ILE A 29 4.54 8.54 -8.07
CA ILE A 29 5.75 8.92 -7.34
C ILE A 29 6.97 8.30 -8.01
N LYS A 30 7.95 9.14 -8.35
CA LYS A 30 9.23 8.68 -8.89
C LYS A 30 9.98 7.82 -7.85
N CYS A 31 10.38 6.62 -8.22
CA CYS A 31 11.15 5.74 -7.34
C CYS A 31 12.63 6.12 -7.26
N TYR A 32 13.23 5.89 -6.09
CA TYR A 32 14.67 5.98 -5.89
C TYR A 32 15.35 4.70 -6.38
N LYS A 33 16.33 4.85 -7.29
CA LYS A 33 17.12 3.74 -7.85
C LYS A 33 16.22 2.62 -8.39
N HIS A 34 16.32 1.42 -7.82
CA HIS A 34 15.60 0.23 -8.24
C HIS A 34 14.44 -0.14 -7.28
N TYR A 35 14.14 0.71 -6.28
CA TYR A 35 13.10 0.49 -5.27
C TYR A 35 11.72 0.88 -5.80
N SER A 36 11.31 0.28 -6.91
CA SER A 36 10.05 0.62 -7.59
C SER A 36 8.83 -0.07 -6.97
N LEU A 37 7.65 0.54 -7.13
CA LEU A 37 6.40 0.03 -6.56
C LEU A 37 6.08 -1.38 -7.06
N LYS A 38 6.32 -1.65 -8.35
CA LYS A 38 6.12 -2.97 -8.95
C LYS A 38 6.95 -4.05 -8.26
N ARG A 39 8.23 -3.76 -7.99
CA ARG A 39 9.11 -4.74 -7.33
C ARG A 39 8.74 -4.95 -5.87
N ALA A 40 8.28 -3.90 -5.19
CA ALA A 40 7.72 -4.01 -3.85
C ALA A 40 6.47 -4.89 -3.81
N TYR A 41 5.56 -4.69 -4.77
CA TYR A 41 4.35 -5.47 -4.93
C TYR A 41 4.62 -6.97 -5.19
N LEU A 42 5.70 -7.28 -5.92
CA LEU A 42 6.15 -8.63 -6.20
C LEU A 42 6.96 -9.26 -5.04
N GLY A 43 7.19 -8.53 -3.95
CA GLY A 43 7.99 -9.01 -2.82
C GLY A 43 9.49 -9.12 -3.12
N GLU A 44 10.00 -8.44 -4.15
CA GLU A 44 11.43 -8.47 -4.50
C GLU A 44 12.25 -7.47 -3.67
N THR A 45 11.63 -6.40 -3.18
CA THR A 45 12.23 -5.31 -2.40
C THR A 45 11.13 -4.49 -1.68
N PHE A 46 11.46 -3.34 -1.09
CA PHE A 46 10.50 -2.27 -0.73
C PHE A 46 10.38 -1.21 -1.85
N PHE A 47 9.31 -0.42 -1.78
CA PHE A 47 9.18 0.80 -2.58
C PHE A 47 9.85 1.95 -1.83
N TRP A 48 10.57 2.82 -2.54
CA TRP A 48 11.09 4.07 -1.99
C TRP A 48 10.85 5.21 -2.98
N GLY A 49 9.86 6.04 -2.70
CA GLY A 49 9.40 7.13 -3.53
C GLY A 49 9.96 8.48 -3.09
N LEU A 50 10.32 9.32 -4.06
CA LEU A 50 10.85 10.66 -3.83
C LEU A 50 9.71 11.66 -3.60
N LEU A 51 9.73 12.33 -2.44
CA LEU A 51 8.88 13.49 -2.10
C LEU A 51 7.42 13.39 -2.62
N PRO A 52 6.57 12.57 -1.98
CA PRO A 52 5.14 12.51 -2.31
C PRO A 52 4.50 13.90 -2.36
N GLN A 53 3.71 14.16 -3.40
CA GLN A 53 2.96 15.40 -3.61
C GLN A 53 1.46 15.18 -3.51
N ALA A 54 0.71 16.23 -3.20
CA ALA A 54 -0.74 16.19 -3.25
C ALA A 54 -1.23 15.77 -4.65
N GLY A 55 -2.11 14.77 -4.70
CA GLY A 55 -2.62 14.18 -5.93
C GLY A 55 -1.80 13.01 -6.48
N ASP A 56 -0.64 12.68 -5.90
CA ASP A 56 0.09 11.47 -6.27
C ASP A 56 -0.73 10.22 -5.94
N GLN A 57 -0.67 9.25 -6.86
CA GLN A 57 -1.41 8.00 -6.74
C GLN A 57 -0.52 6.79 -6.98
N LEU A 58 -0.72 5.74 -6.18
CA LEU A 58 -0.10 4.43 -6.38
C LEU A 58 -1.23 3.43 -6.58
N SER A 59 -1.36 2.88 -7.78
CA SER A 59 -2.49 2.05 -8.16
C SER A 59 -2.09 0.60 -8.46
N PHE A 60 -2.98 -0.30 -8.04
CA PHE A 60 -2.93 -1.73 -8.26
C PHE A 60 -4.22 -2.12 -8.98
N GLN A 61 -4.17 -2.11 -10.32
CA GLN A 61 -5.29 -2.52 -11.16
C GLN A 61 -5.26 -4.03 -11.33
N PHE A 62 -6.18 -4.74 -10.69
CA PHE A 62 -6.21 -6.20 -10.73
C PHE A 62 -6.58 -6.70 -12.13
N ARG A 63 -5.86 -7.71 -12.61
CA ARG A 63 -6.15 -8.32 -13.94
C ARG A 63 -7.54 -8.95 -13.99
N LYS A 64 -7.99 -9.48 -12.85
CA LYS A 64 -9.36 -9.96 -12.65
C LYS A 64 -9.91 -9.25 -11.41
N PRO A 65 -11.09 -8.61 -11.48
CA PRO A 65 -11.71 -8.03 -10.30
C PRO A 65 -11.88 -9.09 -9.22
N LEU A 66 -11.65 -8.76 -7.96
CA LEU A 66 -11.65 -9.70 -6.84
C LEU A 66 -12.46 -9.18 -5.65
N THR A 67 -12.98 -10.09 -4.83
CA THR A 67 -13.54 -9.77 -3.52
C THR A 67 -12.37 -9.55 -2.56
N LEU A 68 -12.11 -8.29 -2.23
CA LEU A 68 -11.04 -7.92 -1.32
C LEU A 68 -11.42 -8.37 0.10
N ARG A 69 -10.61 -9.22 0.71
CA ARG A 69 -10.83 -9.72 2.08
C ARG A 69 -10.03 -8.94 3.11
N ARG A 70 -8.78 -8.60 2.76
CA ARG A 70 -7.87 -7.87 3.64
C ARG A 70 -6.85 -7.11 2.80
N TYR A 71 -6.48 -5.94 3.29
CA TYR A 71 -5.27 -5.26 2.85
C TYR A 71 -4.42 -4.90 4.07
N PHE A 72 -3.11 -4.85 3.87
CA PHE A 72 -2.14 -4.37 4.84
C PHE A 72 -1.00 -3.67 4.10
N PHE A 73 -0.82 -2.39 4.40
CA PHE A 73 0.28 -1.58 3.93
C PHE A 73 1.07 -1.07 5.13
N ARG A 74 2.39 -1.23 5.08
CA ARG A 74 3.32 -0.64 6.05
C ARG A 74 4.24 0.33 5.34
N SER A 75 4.37 1.50 5.92
CA SER A 75 5.21 2.58 5.44
C SER A 75 6.33 2.92 6.42
N GLY A 76 7.49 3.33 5.89
CA GLY A 76 8.74 3.41 6.64
C GLY A 76 9.38 2.03 6.87
N ASN A 77 10.61 2.02 7.40
CA ASN A 77 11.30 0.81 7.85
C ASN A 77 12.25 1.12 9.02
N GLY A 78 13.00 0.11 9.49
CA GLY A 78 13.88 0.26 10.66
C GLY A 78 15.07 1.21 10.46
N GLU A 79 15.50 1.45 9.22
CA GLU A 79 16.59 2.39 8.90
C GLU A 79 16.06 3.81 8.62
N HIS A 80 14.86 3.91 8.04
CA HIS A 80 14.20 5.15 7.65
C HIS A 80 12.77 5.20 8.19
N PRO A 81 12.58 5.43 9.51
CA PRO A 81 11.26 5.42 10.14
C PRO A 81 10.39 6.64 9.79
N SER A 82 11.01 7.75 9.37
CA SER A 82 10.32 8.97 8.94
C SER A 82 9.92 8.96 7.46
N ASP A 83 10.50 8.05 6.67
CA ASP A 83 10.20 7.94 5.24
C ASP A 83 8.89 7.18 5.05
N LYS A 84 7.77 7.83 5.37
CA LYS A 84 6.44 7.22 5.33
C LYS A 84 5.39 8.07 4.63
N PHE A 85 4.30 7.42 4.25
CA PHE A 85 3.12 8.10 3.75
C PHE A 85 2.41 8.86 4.87
N TYR A 86 2.15 10.14 4.60
CA TYR A 86 1.35 11.02 5.45
C TYR A 86 0.10 11.43 4.69
N ASN A 87 -1.02 11.65 5.40
CA ASN A 87 -2.27 12.12 4.82
C ASN A 87 -2.64 11.40 3.50
N THR A 88 -2.64 10.07 3.56
CA THR A 88 -2.82 9.20 2.38
C THR A 88 -3.94 8.22 2.66
N THR A 89 -4.94 8.15 1.77
CA THR A 89 -6.08 7.22 1.86
C THR A 89 -5.83 5.94 1.07
N ILE A 90 -6.55 4.89 1.44
CA ILE A 90 -6.70 3.66 0.65
C ILE A 90 -8.08 3.70 0.01
N GLU A 91 -8.12 3.59 -1.31
CA GLU A 91 -9.34 3.79 -2.09
C GLU A 91 -9.53 2.62 -3.06
N ALA A 92 -10.78 2.19 -3.25
CA ALA A 92 -11.14 1.05 -4.08
C ALA A 92 -12.14 1.45 -5.17
N LEU A 93 -11.83 1.10 -6.42
CA LEU A 93 -12.77 1.16 -7.53
C LEU A 93 -13.50 -0.18 -7.64
N LEU A 94 -14.82 -0.15 -7.62
CA LEU A 94 -15.67 -1.34 -7.63
C LEU A 94 -16.19 -1.63 -9.04
N VAL A 95 -16.49 -2.90 -9.35
CA VAL A 95 -17.14 -3.29 -10.62
C VAL A 95 -18.51 -2.61 -10.75
N ASN A 96 -19.27 -2.56 -9.66
CA ASN A 96 -20.60 -1.97 -9.59
C ASN A 96 -20.59 -0.79 -8.61
N GLY A 97 -20.07 0.36 -9.03
CA GLY A 97 -19.90 1.55 -8.17
C GLY A 97 -21.20 2.15 -7.60
N SER A 98 -22.37 1.71 -8.06
CA SER A 98 -23.67 2.27 -7.67
C SER A 98 -24.17 1.85 -6.28
N GLN A 99 -23.64 0.77 -5.68
CA GLN A 99 -24.16 0.26 -4.40
C GLN A 99 -23.78 1.15 -3.20
N TYR A 100 -22.71 1.94 -3.32
CA TYR A 100 -22.22 2.83 -2.26
C TYR A 100 -22.52 4.31 -2.50
N SER A 101 -23.28 4.64 -3.56
CA SER A 101 -23.57 6.02 -4.02
C SER A 101 -24.10 6.98 -2.95
N ASN A 102 -24.65 6.47 -1.84
CA ASN A 102 -25.19 7.28 -0.73
C ASN A 102 -24.20 7.47 0.43
N SER A 103 -22.97 6.98 0.31
CA SER A 103 -21.92 7.16 1.33
C SER A 103 -21.06 8.39 1.01
N LEU A 104 -20.77 9.21 2.03
CA LEU A 104 -19.96 10.43 1.94
C LEU A 104 -18.48 10.19 1.53
N ASN A 105 -18.11 8.95 1.21
CA ASN A 105 -16.73 8.49 1.06
C ASN A 105 -16.41 8.08 -0.39
N ILE A 106 -17.08 8.70 -1.37
CA ILE A 106 -16.80 8.47 -2.80
C ILE A 106 -16.05 9.68 -3.37
N THR A 107 -14.95 9.41 -4.08
CA THR A 107 -14.16 10.42 -4.78
C THR A 107 -14.84 10.83 -6.09
N ALA A 108 -14.47 12.00 -6.63
CA ALA A 108 -15.06 12.51 -7.87
C ALA A 108 -14.91 11.56 -9.08
N ASP A 109 -13.89 10.71 -9.05
CA ASP A 109 -13.60 9.69 -10.08
C ASP A 109 -14.11 8.28 -9.73
N GLY A 110 -14.98 8.17 -8.72
CA GLY A 110 -15.76 6.96 -8.45
C GLY A 110 -15.08 5.91 -7.56
N PHE A 111 -13.95 6.23 -6.93
CA PHE A 111 -13.35 5.36 -5.92
C PHE A 111 -14.04 5.54 -4.57
N VAL A 112 -14.16 4.45 -3.83
CA VAL A 112 -14.64 4.45 -2.45
C VAL A 112 -13.44 4.48 -1.51
N VAL A 113 -13.39 5.40 -0.56
CA VAL A 113 -12.36 5.43 0.50
C VAL A 113 -12.66 4.32 1.50
N ILE A 114 -11.73 3.36 1.62
CA ILE A 114 -11.86 2.18 2.50
C ILE A 114 -10.85 2.17 3.66
N GLY A 115 -10.01 3.19 3.78
CA GLY A 115 -9.08 3.38 4.88
C GLY A 115 -8.08 4.51 4.65
N LYS A 116 -7.11 4.61 5.54
CA LYS A 116 -6.00 5.59 5.49
C LYS A 116 -4.81 5.11 6.30
N PHE A 117 -3.64 5.69 6.03
CA PHE A 117 -2.48 5.51 6.89
C PHE A 117 -2.68 6.20 8.23
N ASP A 118 -2.32 5.52 9.30
CA ASP A 118 -2.23 6.09 10.64
C ASP A 118 -0.87 6.76 10.91
N ASN A 119 -0.72 7.33 12.11
CA ASN A 119 0.51 8.01 12.50
C ASN A 119 1.74 7.07 12.59
N SER A 120 1.53 5.76 12.67
CA SER A 120 2.59 4.75 12.67
C SER A 120 3.01 4.33 11.25
N GLY A 121 2.32 4.82 10.21
CA GLY A 121 2.56 4.42 8.83
C GLY A 121 1.89 3.10 8.45
N ILE A 122 0.83 2.70 9.17
CA ILE A 122 0.08 1.48 8.86
C ILE A 122 -1.29 1.84 8.28
N ALA A 123 -1.67 1.17 7.19
CA ALA A 123 -3.04 1.15 6.68
C ALA A 123 -3.45 -0.32 6.51
N ALA A 124 -4.38 -0.79 7.34
CA ALA A 124 -4.83 -2.17 7.29
C ALA A 124 -6.28 -2.31 7.72
N ALA A 125 -7.02 -3.18 7.04
CA ALA A 125 -8.38 -3.55 7.43
C ALA A 125 -8.73 -4.94 6.89
N ASN A 126 -9.61 -5.63 7.61
CA ASN A 126 -10.45 -6.66 6.99
C ASN A 126 -11.61 -5.93 6.30
N VAL A 127 -11.92 -6.34 5.08
CA VAL A 127 -12.89 -5.67 4.22
C VAL A 127 -14.18 -6.49 4.21
N ASP A 128 -15.30 -5.79 4.42
CA ASP A 128 -16.64 -6.39 4.38
C ASP A 128 -16.90 -6.98 2.98
N GLU A 129 -17.43 -8.20 2.93
CA GLU A 129 -17.80 -8.88 1.68
C GLU A 129 -18.85 -8.08 0.88
N ASN A 130 -19.62 -7.24 1.57
CA ASN A 130 -20.59 -6.32 0.95
C ASN A 130 -19.94 -5.24 0.08
N LEU A 131 -18.63 -4.95 0.24
CA LEU A 131 -17.92 -3.98 -0.61
C LEU A 131 -18.04 -4.35 -2.10
N GLY A 132 -18.19 -5.65 -2.39
CA GLY A 132 -18.26 -6.16 -3.74
C GLY A 132 -16.88 -6.33 -4.38
N ARG A 133 -16.87 -6.57 -5.70
CA ARG A 133 -15.63 -6.86 -6.44
C ARG A 133 -14.85 -5.57 -6.72
N VAL A 134 -13.59 -5.54 -6.30
CA VAL A 134 -12.64 -4.47 -6.51
C VAL A 134 -11.89 -4.68 -7.82
N VAL A 135 -11.88 -3.66 -8.68
CA VAL A 135 -11.13 -3.60 -9.94
C VAL A 135 -9.74 -3.00 -9.70
N THR A 136 -9.68 -1.91 -8.95
CA THR A 136 -8.44 -1.18 -8.68
C THR A 136 -8.40 -0.81 -7.22
N LEU A 137 -7.27 -1.03 -6.58
CA LEU A 137 -6.94 -0.44 -5.29
C LEU A 137 -5.92 0.68 -5.52
N ARG A 138 -6.06 1.83 -4.86
CA ARG A 138 -5.03 2.88 -4.90
C ARG A 138 -4.74 3.49 -3.54
N LEU A 139 -3.51 3.95 -3.38
CA LEU A 139 -3.12 4.90 -2.35
C LEU A 139 -3.19 6.29 -2.97
N HIS A 140 -3.85 7.22 -2.30
CA HIS A 140 -4.01 8.60 -2.79
C HIS A 140 -3.46 9.58 -1.77
N VAL A 141 -2.43 10.32 -2.15
CA VAL A 141 -1.73 11.29 -1.31
C VAL A 141 -2.47 12.63 -1.35
N HIS A 142 -2.86 13.17 -0.20
CA HIS A 142 -3.66 14.40 -0.10
C HIS A 142 -2.85 15.65 0.26
N SER A 143 -1.59 15.50 0.63
CA SER A 143 -0.70 16.62 0.93
C SER A 143 0.74 16.30 0.58
N ASP A 144 1.49 17.34 0.25
CA ASP A 144 2.93 17.26 0.06
C ASP A 144 3.62 16.73 1.32
N SER A 145 4.75 16.05 1.12
CA SER A 145 5.60 15.56 2.20
C SER A 145 7.02 16.09 2.06
N ASP A 146 7.59 16.54 3.18
CA ASP A 146 9.01 16.90 3.28
C ASP A 146 9.92 15.66 3.31
N ASN A 147 9.36 14.47 3.57
CA ASN A 147 10.09 13.21 3.60
C ASN A 147 9.85 12.40 2.32
N TRP A 148 10.73 11.45 2.06
CA TRP A 148 10.46 10.41 1.08
C TRP A 148 9.45 9.41 1.65
N ALA A 149 8.95 8.49 0.84
CA ALA A 149 8.00 7.49 1.32
C ALA A 149 8.44 6.07 0.97
N ILE A 150 8.46 5.21 1.98
CA ILE A 150 8.71 3.78 1.83
C ILE A 150 7.39 3.01 1.91
N LEU A 151 7.21 1.97 1.10
CA LEU A 151 6.31 0.85 1.45
C LEU A 151 7.15 -0.39 1.69
N SER A 152 7.25 -0.79 2.95
CA SER A 152 8.01 -1.95 3.41
C SER A 152 7.17 -3.22 3.43
N GLU A 153 5.85 -3.11 3.37
CA GLU A 153 4.96 -4.27 3.31
C GLU A 153 3.74 -3.92 2.47
N ILE A 154 3.47 -4.74 1.44
CA ILE A 154 2.25 -4.69 0.65
C ILE A 154 1.66 -6.08 0.67
N HIS A 155 0.51 -6.24 1.32
CA HIS A 155 -0.18 -7.51 1.39
C HIS A 155 -1.67 -7.30 1.12
N ILE A 156 -2.11 -7.79 -0.03
CA ILE A 156 -3.50 -7.75 -0.48
C ILE A 156 -3.99 -9.18 -0.59
N GLN A 157 -5.11 -9.48 0.08
CA GLN A 157 -5.71 -10.80 0.08
C GLN A 157 -7.13 -10.73 -0.47
N GLY A 158 -7.42 -11.59 -1.44
CA GLY A 158 -8.74 -11.72 -2.06
C GLY A 158 -9.04 -13.16 -2.45
N ASP A 159 -10.27 -13.40 -2.86
CA ASP A 159 -10.70 -14.68 -3.43
C ASP A 159 -10.11 -14.86 -4.84
N PHE A 160 -8.92 -15.46 -4.88
CA PHE A 160 -8.39 -16.05 -6.11
C PHE A 160 -9.39 -17.12 -6.58
N THR A 161 -10.03 -16.89 -7.73
CA THR A 161 -10.64 -17.99 -8.48
C THR A 161 -9.48 -18.87 -8.94
N ARG A 162 -9.18 -19.90 -8.14
CA ARG A 162 -8.39 -21.06 -8.58
C ARG A 162 -9.10 -21.75 -9.73
#